data_AF-A0A5R2N0V4-F1
#
_entry.id   AF-A0A5R2N0V4-F1
#
_cell.length_a   1.000
_cell.length_b   1.000
_cell.length_c   1.000
_cell.angle_alpha   90.00
_cell.angle_beta   90.00
_cell.angle_gamma   90.00
#
_symmetry.space_group_name_H-M   'P 1'
#
loop_
_entity.id
_entity.type
_entity.pdbx_description
1 polymer ?
#
loop_
_entity_poly.entity_id
_entity_poly.type
_entity_poly.pdbx_seq_one_letter_code
_entity_poly.pdbx_strand_id
1 'polypeptide(L)'
;GLFGSRALNALRLEKNYGSWGREYRPIYGPLEAGLDRFVAYGKDADFIGKAAALAERKQGGKLRLRAFIVDSDDADVIGDEPIWFGGAVRGWVTSGGYAHHSKKSVAVGYVPKEIADESHGFEIELLGKRHAARIQAAALFD
;
A
#
# COMPACT_ATOMS: atom_id res chain seq x y z
N GLY A 1 7.84 0.40 -29.06
CA GLY A 1 7.05 -0.83 -28.83
C GLY A 1 5.78 -0.50 -28.10
N LEU A 2 4.77 -1.38 -28.15
CA LEU A 2 3.51 -1.23 -27.41
C LEU A 2 3.59 -2.05 -26.11
N PHE A 3 2.92 -1.60 -25.05
CA PHE A 3 2.77 -2.34 -23.79
C PHE A 3 1.34 -2.18 -23.25
N GLY A 4 0.90 -3.13 -22.42
CA GLY A 4 -0.46 -3.18 -21.88
C GLY A 4 -0.56 -2.81 -20.39
N SER A 5 -1.79 -2.75 -19.89
CA SER A 5 -2.10 -2.38 -18.51
C SER A 5 -1.47 -3.29 -17.45
N ARG A 6 -1.32 -4.60 -17.73
CA ARG A 6 -0.64 -5.54 -16.81
C ARG A 6 0.83 -5.22 -16.63
N ALA A 7 1.51 -4.87 -17.73
CA ALA A 7 2.91 -4.42 -17.67
C ALA A 7 3.02 -3.09 -16.91
N LEU A 8 2.09 -2.15 -17.13
CA LEU A 8 2.04 -0.91 -16.37
C LEU A 8 1.81 -1.15 -14.86
N ASN A 9 0.95 -2.10 -14.50
CA ASN A 9 0.73 -2.47 -13.10
C ASN A 9 2.01 -3.04 -12.46
N ALA A 10 2.75 -3.91 -13.15
CA ALA A 10 4.02 -4.41 -12.64
C ALA A 10 5.02 -3.26 -12.40
N LEU A 11 5.19 -2.36 -13.37
CA LEU A 11 6.12 -1.23 -13.28
C LEU A 11 5.77 -0.26 -12.15
N ARG A 12 4.48 0.08 -11.97
CA ARG A 12 4.07 1.04 -10.92
C ARG A 12 4.22 0.44 -9.52
N LEU A 13 4.06 -0.88 -9.37
CA LEU A 13 4.28 -1.57 -8.09
C LEU A 13 5.77 -1.47 -7.69
N GLU A 14 6.69 -1.63 -8.64
CA GLU A 14 8.12 -1.49 -8.39
C GLU A 14 8.54 -0.08 -7.95
N LYS A 15 7.77 0.94 -8.36
CA LYS A 15 7.97 2.34 -7.92
C LYS A 15 7.23 2.71 -6.63
N ASN A 16 6.51 1.78 -5.99
CA ASN A 16 5.60 2.06 -4.87
C ASN A 16 4.53 3.12 -5.19
N TYR A 17 4.07 3.19 -6.44
CA TYR A 17 3.02 4.14 -6.82
C TYR A 17 1.63 3.56 -6.58
N GLY A 18 0.81 4.26 -5.80
CA GLY A 18 -0.62 3.93 -5.66
C GLY A 18 -1.46 4.43 -6.82
N SER A 19 -2.69 3.90 -6.94
CA SER A 19 -3.66 4.26 -7.98
C SER A 19 -5.01 4.71 -7.39
N TRP A 20 -5.68 5.65 -8.07
CA TRP A 20 -7.04 6.08 -7.71
C TRP A 20 -8.04 4.93 -7.93
N GLY A 21 -8.98 4.77 -6.98
CA GLY A 21 -9.93 3.65 -6.95
C GLY A 21 -9.36 2.37 -6.31
N ARG A 22 -8.05 2.29 -6.08
CA ARG A 22 -7.38 1.18 -5.38
C ARG A 22 -6.84 1.68 -4.05
N GLU A 23 -5.64 2.25 -4.07
CA GLU A 23 -4.96 2.81 -2.91
C GLU A 23 -5.62 4.11 -2.45
N TYR A 24 -6.08 4.95 -3.39
CA TYR A 24 -6.67 6.25 -3.09
C TYR A 24 -8.17 6.21 -3.31
N ARG A 25 -8.93 6.48 -2.24
CA ARG A 25 -10.39 6.46 -2.22
C ARG A 25 -10.89 7.55 -1.27
N PRO A 26 -12.15 8.03 -1.40
CA PRO A 26 -12.75 9.03 -0.50
C PRO A 26 -12.92 8.59 0.96
N ILE A 27 -12.38 7.43 1.34
CA ILE A 27 -12.43 6.86 2.69
C ILE A 27 -11.07 6.94 3.40
N TYR A 28 -10.01 7.34 2.70
CA TYR A 28 -8.66 7.52 3.26
C TYR A 28 -8.26 8.98 3.19
N GLY A 29 -7.62 9.48 4.25
CA GLY A 29 -6.98 10.78 4.20
C GLY A 29 -5.59 10.72 3.56
N PRO A 30 -5.04 11.88 3.16
CA PRO A 30 -3.73 11.95 2.51
C PRO A 30 -2.59 11.41 3.38
N LEU A 31 -2.65 11.52 4.71
CA LEU A 31 -1.61 10.95 5.56
C LEU A 31 -1.66 9.42 5.51
N GLU A 32 -2.84 8.83 5.73
CA GLU A 32 -3.00 7.37 5.69
C GLU A 32 -2.58 6.80 4.34
N ALA A 33 -2.88 7.48 3.25
CA ALA A 33 -2.53 7.08 1.88
C ALA A 33 -1.05 7.32 1.50
N GLY A 34 -0.23 7.88 2.39
CA GLY A 34 1.18 8.22 2.09
C GLY A 34 1.35 9.40 1.12
N LEU A 35 0.33 10.24 0.98
CA LEU A 35 0.29 11.39 0.09
C LEU A 35 0.56 12.73 0.80
N ASP A 36 0.85 12.73 2.11
CA ASP A 36 1.10 13.93 2.93
C ASP A 36 2.06 14.92 2.26
N ARG A 37 3.14 14.41 1.65
CA ARG A 37 4.15 15.22 0.96
C ARG A 37 3.64 16.02 -0.24
N PHE A 38 2.49 15.64 -0.79
CA PHE A 38 1.86 16.30 -1.94
C PHE A 38 0.80 17.32 -1.53
N VAL A 39 0.46 17.40 -0.24
CA VAL A 39 -0.54 18.34 0.27
C VAL A 39 0.13 19.64 0.69
N ALA A 40 -0.25 20.73 0.03
CA ALA A 40 0.23 22.07 0.33
C ALA A 40 -0.51 22.68 1.55
N TYR A 41 -0.28 22.15 2.74
CA TYR A 41 -0.98 22.56 3.97
C TYR A 41 -0.88 24.05 4.30
N GLY A 42 0.25 24.68 3.96
CA GLY A 42 0.49 26.11 4.19
C GLY A 42 -0.09 27.05 3.14
N LYS A 43 -0.75 26.52 2.09
CA LYS A 43 -1.37 27.36 1.04
C LYS A 43 -2.48 28.22 1.67
N ASP A 44 -2.47 29.53 1.45
CA ASP A 44 -3.46 30.45 2.05
C ASP A 44 -4.90 30.07 1.71
N ALA A 45 -5.15 29.65 0.46
CA ALA A 45 -6.46 29.23 0.01
C ALA A 45 -7.05 28.12 0.89
N ASP A 46 -8.34 28.25 1.22
CA ASP A 46 -9.12 27.21 1.90
C ASP A 46 -9.62 26.17 0.89
N PHE A 47 -8.73 25.30 0.45
CA PHE A 47 -9.08 24.25 -0.51
C PHE A 47 -9.98 23.19 0.14
N ILE A 48 -10.82 22.54 -0.67
CA ILE A 48 -11.74 21.51 -0.21
C ILE A 48 -10.97 20.40 0.52
N GLY A 49 -11.31 20.18 1.79
CA GLY A 49 -10.68 19.16 2.63
C GLY A 49 -9.48 19.63 3.45
N LYS A 50 -9.03 20.89 3.34
CA LYS A 50 -7.86 21.43 4.08
C LYS A 50 -7.93 21.20 5.59
N ALA A 51 -9.04 21.60 6.22
CA ALA A 51 -9.23 21.44 7.65
C ALA A 51 -9.18 19.96 8.10
N ALA A 52 -9.80 19.05 7.32
CA ALA A 52 -9.78 17.62 7.60
C ALA A 52 -8.38 17.00 7.44
N ALA A 53 -7.65 17.38 6.39
CA ALA A 53 -6.29 16.92 6.16
C ALA A 53 -5.33 17.42 7.26
N LEU A 54 -5.48 18.67 7.72
CA LEU A 54 -4.72 19.20 8.87
C LEU A 54 -5.04 18.44 10.16
N ALA A 55 -6.31 18.12 10.39
CA ALA A 55 -6.74 17.36 11.56
C ALA A 55 -6.17 15.92 11.52
N GLU A 56 -6.23 15.25 10.38
CA GLU A 56 -5.63 13.92 10.18
C GLU A 56 -4.12 13.97 10.45
N ARG A 57 -3.42 14.95 9.88
CA ARG A 57 -1.98 15.13 10.07
C ARG A 57 -1.60 15.32 11.54
N LYS A 58 -2.41 16.09 12.29
CA LYS A 58 -2.21 16.32 13.73
C LYS A 58 -2.50 15.07 14.57
N GLN A 59 -3.53 14.30 14.23
CA GLN A 59 -3.95 13.10 14.98
C GLN A 59 -3.16 11.85 14.56
N GLY A 60 -2.47 11.90 13.43
CA GLY A 60 -1.67 10.82 12.87
C GLY A 60 -2.48 9.74 12.15
N GLY A 61 -3.77 9.95 11.89
CA GLY A 61 -4.66 8.94 11.29
C GLY A 61 -4.77 7.65 12.11
N LYS A 62 -5.36 6.62 11.52
CA LYS A 62 -5.50 5.26 12.06
C LYS A 62 -4.76 4.22 11.22
N LEU A 63 -4.62 4.45 9.92
CA LEU A 63 -4.06 3.49 8.97
C LEU A 63 -2.77 4.00 8.33
N ARG A 64 -2.05 3.10 7.65
CA ARG A 64 -0.97 3.43 6.73
C ARG A 64 -1.04 2.52 5.53
N LEU A 65 -0.90 3.12 4.35
CA LEU A 65 -0.61 2.40 3.13
C LEU A 65 0.85 1.92 3.14
N ARG A 66 1.06 0.63 2.91
CA ARG A 66 2.37 0.01 2.83
C ARG A 66 2.47 -0.92 1.62
N ALA A 67 3.66 -0.99 1.06
CA ALA A 67 4.03 -2.02 0.10
C ALA A 67 4.68 -3.19 0.83
N PHE A 68 4.48 -4.39 0.31
CA PHE A 68 5.01 -5.63 0.87
C PHE A 68 5.61 -6.48 -0.23
N ILE A 69 6.70 -7.17 0.08
CA ILE A 69 7.17 -8.33 -0.68
C ILE A 69 6.57 -9.57 -0.04
N VAL A 70 5.96 -10.42 -0.86
CA VAL A 70 5.35 -11.67 -0.42
C VAL A 70 6.20 -12.83 -0.92
N ASP A 71 6.51 -13.75 -0.02
CA ASP A 71 7.17 -15.02 -0.34
C ASP A 71 6.11 -16.01 -0.86
N SER A 72 5.56 -15.68 -2.03
CA SER A 72 4.53 -16.46 -2.73
C SER A 72 5.14 -17.62 -3.52
N ASP A 73 4.35 -18.67 -3.73
CA ASP A 73 4.82 -19.88 -4.41
C ASP A 73 4.46 -19.86 -5.90
N ASP A 74 3.20 -20.13 -6.23
CA ASP A 74 2.67 -20.32 -7.59
C ASP A 74 1.52 -19.36 -7.94
N ALA A 75 1.15 -18.47 -7.01
CA ALA A 75 0.12 -17.46 -7.19
C ALA A 75 0.59 -16.11 -6.63
N ASP A 76 0.30 -15.04 -7.37
CA ASP A 76 0.61 -13.68 -6.95
C ASP A 76 -0.58 -13.00 -6.29
N VAL A 77 -0.28 -12.04 -5.43
CA VAL A 77 -1.27 -11.12 -4.87
C VAL A 77 -1.90 -10.28 -5.97
N ILE A 78 -3.21 -10.02 -5.89
CA ILE A 78 -3.95 -9.21 -6.86
C ILE A 78 -4.68 -8.04 -6.17
N GLY A 79 -5.41 -8.30 -5.10
CA GLY A 79 -6.23 -7.33 -4.37
C GLY A 79 -7.28 -8.00 -3.48
N ASP A 80 -7.63 -7.32 -2.39
CA ASP A 80 -8.59 -7.72 -1.35
C ASP A 80 -8.16 -8.92 -0.48
N GLU A 81 -6.94 -9.45 -0.68
CA GLU A 81 -6.39 -10.47 0.20
C GLU A 81 -6.21 -9.95 1.64
N PRO A 82 -6.49 -10.78 2.67
CA PRO A 82 -6.25 -10.42 4.06
C PRO A 82 -4.76 -10.23 4.36
N ILE A 83 -4.44 -9.15 5.07
CA ILE A 83 -3.12 -8.96 5.68
C ILE A 83 -3.22 -9.37 7.15
N TRP A 84 -2.42 -10.36 7.53
CA TRP A 84 -2.33 -10.89 8.87
C TRP A 84 -1.13 -10.30 9.62
N PHE A 85 -1.28 -10.11 10.93
CA PHE A 85 -0.19 -9.78 11.83
C PHE A 85 -0.53 -10.28 13.23
N GLY A 86 0.40 -10.98 13.89
CA GLY A 86 0.18 -11.51 15.24
C GLY A 86 -0.99 -12.50 15.33
N GLY A 87 -1.22 -13.30 14.27
CA GLY A 87 -2.28 -14.32 14.24
C GLY A 87 -3.70 -13.80 14.00
N ALA A 88 -3.89 -12.50 13.75
CA ALA A 88 -5.19 -11.91 13.41
C ALA A 88 -5.12 -11.17 12.06
N VAL A 89 -6.27 -11.06 11.38
CA VAL A 89 -6.39 -10.15 10.23
C VAL A 89 -6.30 -8.72 10.75
N ARG A 90 -5.35 -7.97 10.22
CA ARG A 90 -5.07 -6.59 10.62
C ARG A 90 -5.11 -5.63 9.44
N GLY A 91 -5.32 -6.09 8.22
CA GLY A 91 -5.40 -5.22 7.06
C GLY A 91 -5.93 -5.94 5.84
N TRP A 92 -5.86 -5.26 4.70
CA TRP A 92 -6.24 -5.81 3.41
C TRP A 92 -5.33 -5.25 2.33
N VAL A 93 -5.10 -6.08 1.31
CA VAL A 93 -4.43 -5.67 0.09
C VAL A 93 -5.38 -4.83 -0.75
N THR A 94 -4.92 -3.68 -1.24
CA THR A 94 -5.64 -2.87 -2.24
C THR A 94 -5.18 -3.19 -3.65
N SER A 95 -3.92 -3.57 -3.83
CA SER A 95 -3.37 -4.02 -5.11
C SER A 95 -2.23 -5.00 -4.96
N GLY A 96 -2.01 -5.83 -5.97
CA GLY A 96 -0.78 -6.59 -6.10
C GLY A 96 -0.45 -6.97 -7.53
N GLY A 97 0.64 -7.72 -7.65
CA GLY A 97 1.05 -8.40 -8.87
C GLY A 97 2.52 -8.78 -8.82
N TYR A 98 2.97 -9.50 -9.85
CA TYR A 98 4.38 -9.84 -10.01
C TYR A 98 5.19 -8.70 -10.61
N ALA A 99 6.17 -8.21 -9.85
CA ALA A 99 7.19 -7.27 -10.28
C ALA A 99 8.27 -8.02 -11.10
N HIS A 100 8.11 -8.03 -12.43
CA HIS A 100 8.93 -8.85 -13.30
C HIS A 100 10.43 -8.52 -13.30
N HIS A 101 10.82 -7.26 -13.14
CA HIS A 101 12.23 -6.88 -13.10
C HIS A 101 12.89 -7.36 -11.80
N SER A 102 12.23 -7.14 -10.67
CA SER A 102 12.70 -7.52 -9.34
C SER A 102 12.50 -9.00 -9.00
N LYS A 103 11.68 -9.71 -9.78
CA LYS A 103 11.29 -11.12 -9.58
C LYS A 103 10.64 -11.35 -8.21
N LYS A 104 9.65 -10.52 -7.88
CA LYS A 104 8.95 -10.54 -6.58
C LYS A 104 7.45 -10.41 -6.76
N SER A 105 6.68 -11.10 -5.93
CA SER A 105 5.28 -10.77 -5.72
C SER A 105 5.19 -9.56 -4.81
N VAL A 106 4.46 -8.53 -5.26
CA VAL A 106 4.34 -7.26 -4.54
C VAL A 106 2.87 -7.04 -4.19
N ALA A 107 2.62 -6.74 -2.93
CA ALA A 107 1.34 -6.28 -2.45
C ALA A 107 1.43 -4.82 -2.02
N VAL A 108 0.31 -4.10 -2.10
CA VAL A 108 0.12 -2.78 -1.53
C VAL A 108 -1.19 -2.85 -0.77
N GLY A 109 -1.21 -2.38 0.48
CA GLY A 109 -2.39 -2.48 1.32
C GLY A 109 -2.33 -1.62 2.57
N TYR A 110 -3.46 -1.52 3.25
CA TYR A 110 -3.61 -0.72 4.46
C TYR A 110 -3.49 -1.59 5.70
N VAL A 111 -2.73 -1.09 6.68
CA VAL A 111 -2.59 -1.68 8.02
C VAL A 111 -2.72 -0.57 9.09
N PRO A 112 -3.08 -0.89 10.34
CA PRO A 112 -3.06 0.03 11.47
C PRO A 112 -1.69 0.67 11.64
N LYS A 113 -1.68 1.97 11.95
CA LYS A 113 -0.43 2.74 12.10
C LYS A 113 0.52 2.14 13.15
N GLU A 114 -0.03 1.45 14.15
CA GLU A 114 0.72 0.88 15.27
C GLU A 114 1.64 -0.26 14.85
N ILE A 115 1.33 -0.93 13.73
CA ILE A 115 2.13 -2.03 13.18
C ILE A 115 2.80 -1.66 11.86
N ALA A 116 2.49 -0.48 11.30
CA ALA A 116 2.81 -0.13 9.93
C ALA A 116 4.30 0.01 9.61
N ASP A 117 5.16 0.07 10.62
CA ASP A 117 6.61 0.18 10.46
C ASP A 117 7.35 -1.04 11.04
N GLU A 118 6.60 -2.09 11.41
CA GLU A 118 7.17 -3.37 11.81
C GLU A 118 7.85 -4.05 10.62
N SER A 119 9.06 -4.57 10.84
CA SER A 119 9.87 -5.13 9.75
C SER A 119 9.48 -6.58 9.42
N HIS A 120 8.85 -7.28 10.35
CA HIS A 120 8.54 -8.72 10.27
C HIS A 120 7.17 -9.01 10.91
N GLY A 121 6.68 -10.25 10.75
CA GLY A 121 5.44 -10.72 11.39
C GLY A 121 4.17 -10.52 10.57
N PHE A 122 4.31 -9.97 9.36
CA PHE A 122 3.22 -9.91 8.40
C PHE A 122 3.10 -11.22 7.62
N GLU A 123 1.87 -11.61 7.34
CA GLU A 123 1.55 -12.65 6.38
C GLU A 123 0.43 -12.16 5.45
N ILE A 124 0.43 -12.60 4.20
CA ILE A 124 -0.67 -12.35 3.25
C ILE A 124 -1.28 -13.67 2.86
N GLU A 125 -2.60 -13.76 2.93
CA GLU A 125 -3.33 -14.98 2.61
C GLU A 125 -3.67 -15.05 1.13
N LEU A 126 -3.12 -16.05 0.44
CA LEU A 126 -3.36 -16.35 -0.96
C LEU A 126 -4.04 -17.71 -1.04
N LEU A 127 -5.25 -17.74 -1.60
CA LEU A 127 -6.01 -18.96 -1.84
C LEU A 127 -6.10 -19.90 -0.62
N GLY A 128 -6.26 -19.31 0.58
CA GLY A 128 -6.38 -20.04 1.85
C GLY A 128 -5.05 -20.44 2.51
N LYS A 129 -3.90 -20.06 1.94
CA LYS A 129 -2.58 -20.26 2.51
C LYS A 129 -1.95 -18.93 2.91
N ARG A 130 -1.36 -18.86 4.10
CA ARG A 130 -0.61 -17.67 4.55
C ARG A 130 0.83 -17.74 4.08
N HIS A 131 1.30 -16.64 3.50
CA HIS A 131 2.67 -16.46 3.03
C HIS A 131 3.33 -15.35 3.84
N ALA A 132 4.58 -15.57 4.23
CA ALA A 132 5.37 -14.54 4.89
C ALA A 132 5.46 -13.29 4.00
N ALA A 133 5.27 -12.13 4.61
CA ALA A 133 5.39 -10.86 3.94
C ALA A 133 6.26 -9.90 4.75
N ARG A 134 6.95 -9.01 4.05
CA ARG A 134 7.80 -7.98 4.67
C ARG A 134 7.57 -6.63 4.01
N ILE A 135 7.66 -5.58 4.80
CA ILE A 135 7.48 -4.21 4.30
C ILE A 135 8.58 -3.88 3.29
N GLN A 136 8.17 -3.28 2.17
CA GLN A 136 9.03 -2.71 1.15
C GLN A 136 9.04 -1.18 1.28
N ALA A 137 9.97 -0.65 2.09
CA ALA A 137 9.99 0.77 2.42
C ALA A 137 10.39 1.69 1.25
N ALA A 138 11.37 1.27 0.45
CA ALA A 138 11.83 1.99 -0.73
C ALA A 138 11.24 1.39 -2.01
N ALA A 139 11.29 2.09 -3.14
CA ALA A 139 11.01 1.49 -4.44
C ALA A 139 11.96 0.31 -4.68
N LEU A 140 11.47 -0.76 -5.29
CA LEU A 140 12.31 -1.90 -5.70
C LEU A 140 13.24 -1.53 -6.85
N PHE A 141 12.84 -0.54 -7.65
CA PHE A 141 13.57 -0.07 -8.81
C PHE A 141 13.61 1.46 -8.81
N ASP A 142 14.81 2.05 -8.85
CA ASP A 142 15.04 3.49 -8.99
C ASP A 142 16.20 3.81 -9.92
#